data_AF-A0A6B0QZE8-F1
#
_entry.id   AF-A0A6B0QZE8-F1
#
_cell.length_a   1.000
_cell.length_b   1.000
_cell.length_c   1.000
_cell.angle_alpha   90.00
_cell.angle_beta   90.00
_cell.angle_gamma   90.00
#
_symmetry.space_group_name_H-M   'P 1'
#
loop_
_entity.id
_entity.type
_entity.pdbx_description
1 polymer ?
#
loop_
_entity_poly.entity_id
_entity_poly.type
_entity_poly.pdbx_seq_one_letter_code
_entity_poly.pdbx_strand_id
1 'polypeptide(L)'
;MPWELWDSKLIQPNPPSSGILGIAILMMSLCDQVDIYEFLPSKHKTDVCYYYQRYFESACTMGAYHPLLFEKNMVKHLNLSTDEDIYLLGKAILPGFRTIRCGA
;
A
#
# COMPACT_ATOMS: atom_id res chain seq x y z
N MET A 1 -15.52 4.31 6.40
CA MET A 1 -15.45 3.08 7.24
C MET A 1 -14.51 2.07 6.57
N PRO A 2 -13.73 1.23 7.29
CA PRO A 2 -12.73 0.34 6.67
C PRO A 2 -13.30 -0.60 5.58
N TRP A 3 -14.55 -1.00 5.74
CA TRP A 3 -15.27 -1.89 4.81
C TRP A 3 -15.74 -1.21 3.53
N GLU A 4 -15.78 0.13 3.47
CA GLU A 4 -16.11 0.86 2.23
C GLU A 4 -14.97 0.80 1.21
N LEU A 5 -13.73 0.62 1.67
CA LEU A 5 -12.58 0.36 0.81
C LEU A 5 -12.55 -1.13 0.36
N TRP A 6 -13.30 -2.00 1.03
CA TRP A 6 -13.07 -3.44 1.01
C TRP A 6 -14.37 -4.26 1.09
N ASP A 7 -14.95 -4.58 -0.08
CA ASP A 7 -16.13 -5.43 -0.19
C ASP A 7 -15.96 -6.48 -1.31
N SER A 8 -15.24 -7.57 -1.02
CA SER A 8 -15.13 -8.70 -1.95
C SER A 8 -15.03 -10.03 -1.20
N LYS A 9 -15.79 -11.02 -1.69
CA LYS A 9 -15.90 -12.37 -1.12
C LYS A 9 -14.70 -13.29 -1.46
N LEU A 10 -13.73 -12.82 -2.24
CA LEU A 10 -12.63 -13.63 -2.78
C LEU A 10 -11.28 -13.43 -2.06
N ILE A 11 -11.25 -12.61 -1.01
CA ILE A 11 -10.05 -12.23 -0.27
C ILE A 11 -10.29 -12.37 1.24
N GLN A 12 -9.26 -12.16 2.07
CA GLN A 12 -9.38 -12.26 3.53
C GLN A 12 -10.55 -11.39 4.03
N PRO A 13 -11.51 -11.93 4.81
CA PRO A 13 -12.67 -11.20 5.31
C PRO A 13 -12.33 -10.34 6.54
N ASN A 14 -11.14 -9.75 6.53
CA ASN A 14 -10.58 -8.94 7.59
C ASN A 14 -10.41 -7.50 7.06
N PRO A 15 -10.39 -6.50 7.95
CA PRO A 15 -10.24 -5.12 7.53
C PRO A 15 -8.90 -4.91 6.80
N PRO A 16 -8.81 -3.89 5.93
CA PRO A 16 -7.55 -3.49 5.32
C PRO A 16 -6.50 -3.14 6.38
N SER A 17 -5.22 -3.26 6.02
CA SER A 17 -4.12 -2.89 6.89
C SER A 17 -4.15 -1.40 7.22
N SER A 18 -3.60 -1.03 8.37
CA SER A 18 -3.42 0.38 8.74
C SER A 18 -2.65 1.17 7.67
N GLY A 19 -1.75 0.51 6.93
CA GLY A 19 -0.98 1.12 5.85
C GLY A 19 -1.89 1.65 4.74
N ILE A 20 -2.78 0.82 4.20
CA ILE A 20 -3.66 1.26 3.12
C ILE A 20 -4.73 2.25 3.58
N LEU A 21 -5.22 2.13 4.81
CA LEU A 21 -6.14 3.11 5.39
C LEU A 21 -5.45 4.49 5.51
N GLY A 22 -4.20 4.53 5.95
CA GLY A 22 -3.41 5.75 6.00
C GLY A 22 -3.18 6.36 4.61
N ILE A 23 -2.85 5.53 3.61
CA ILE A 23 -2.65 5.99 2.23
C ILE A 23 -3.96 6.53 1.64
N ALA A 24 -4.98 5.67 1.56
CA ALA A 24 -6.18 5.93 0.77
C ALA A 24 -7.19 6.84 1.46
N ILE A 25 -7.40 6.70 2.77
CA ILE A 25 -8.42 7.50 3.47
C ILE A 25 -7.85 8.83 3.93
N LEU A 26 -6.64 8.82 4.49
CA LEU A 26 -6.04 10.01 5.08
C LEU A 26 -5.21 10.81 4.06
N MET A 27 -4.11 10.25 3.57
CA MET A 27 -3.11 11.02 2.83
C MET A 27 -3.59 11.45 1.45
N MET A 28 -4.24 10.57 0.68
CA MET A 28 -4.80 10.93 -0.63
C MET A 28 -5.93 11.98 -0.54
N SER A 29 -6.59 12.10 0.61
CA SER A 29 -7.61 13.12 0.87
C SER A 29 -7.02 14.49 1.25
N LEU A 30 -5.79 14.51 1.77
CA LEU A 30 -5.17 15.72 2.33
C LEU A 30 -4.03 16.29 1.47
N CYS A 31 -3.45 15.49 0.58
CA CYS A 31 -2.28 15.86 -0.23
C CYS A 31 -2.60 15.73 -1.72
N ASP A 32 -1.95 16.52 -2.57
CA ASP A 32 -2.03 16.39 -4.03
C ASP A 32 -1.22 15.23 -4.58
N GLN A 33 -0.19 14.82 -3.85
CA GLN A 33 0.70 13.72 -4.17
C GLN A 33 1.06 13.01 -2.87
N VAL A 34 1.10 11.68 -2.91
CA VAL A 34 1.45 10.84 -1.77
C VAL A 34 2.59 9.91 -2.18
N ASP A 35 3.75 10.13 -1.57
CA ASP A 35 4.93 9.29 -1.72
C ASP A 35 4.94 8.22 -0.62
N ILE A 36 4.94 6.95 -1.01
CA ILE A 36 4.76 5.80 -0.12
C ILE A 36 6.02 4.95 -0.17
N TYR A 37 6.62 4.68 0.98
CA TYR A 37 7.90 3.98 1.09
C TYR A 37 7.75 2.60 1.74
N GLU A 38 8.40 1.60 1.14
CA GLU A 38 8.47 0.19 1.58
C GLU A 38 7.11 -0.50 1.80
N PHE A 39 6.02 0.11 1.33
CA PHE A 39 4.74 -0.59 1.17
C PHE A 39 4.83 -1.58 0.01
N LEU A 40 5.33 -1.10 -1.13
CA LEU A 40 5.89 -1.96 -2.17
C LEU A 40 7.37 -2.20 -1.84
N PRO A 41 7.80 -3.45 -1.63
CA PRO A 41 9.14 -3.72 -1.14
C PRO A 41 10.20 -3.41 -2.20
N SER A 42 11.30 -2.81 -1.76
CA SER A 42 12.49 -2.59 -2.60
C SER A 42 13.34 -3.85 -2.76
N LYS A 43 14.53 -3.70 -3.37
CA LYS A 43 15.59 -4.72 -3.37
C LYS A 43 16.02 -5.16 -1.96
N HIS A 44 15.68 -4.39 -0.93
CA HIS A 44 15.95 -4.72 0.48
C HIS A 44 14.84 -5.57 1.12
N LYS A 45 13.91 -6.13 0.33
CA LYS A 45 12.89 -7.06 0.82
C LYS A 45 13.52 -8.10 1.76
N THR A 46 12.96 -8.22 2.95
CA THR A 46 13.43 -9.09 4.02
C THR A 46 12.25 -9.67 4.78
N ASP A 47 12.50 -10.75 5.52
CA ASP A 47 11.53 -11.32 6.45
C ASP A 47 11.54 -10.60 7.81
N VAL A 48 12.49 -9.68 8.06
CA VAL A 48 12.43 -8.80 9.26
C VAL A 48 11.14 -7.97 9.20
N CYS A 49 10.22 -8.21 10.13
CA CYS A 49 8.87 -7.67 10.03
C CYS A 49 8.79 -6.14 10.19
N TYR A 50 9.59 -5.57 11.10
CA TYR A 50 9.64 -4.13 11.33
C TYR A 50 11.08 -3.66 11.49
N TYR A 51 11.39 -2.46 11.01
CA TYR A 51 12.74 -1.86 11.07
C TYR A 51 13.28 -1.70 12.49
N TYR A 52 12.41 -1.63 13.50
CA TYR A 52 12.75 -1.45 14.92
C TYR A 52 12.72 -2.76 15.72
N GLN A 53 12.37 -3.90 15.09
CA GLN A 53 12.32 -5.21 15.73
C GLN A 53 13.23 -6.21 15.03
N ARG A 54 13.49 -7.35 15.69
CA ARG A 54 14.44 -8.37 15.21
C ARG A 54 13.80 -9.74 14.92
N TYR A 55 12.47 -9.84 14.94
CA TYR A 55 11.80 -11.08 14.58
C TYR A 55 11.52 -11.15 13.08
N PHE A 56 11.42 -12.37 12.59
CA PHE A 56 11.25 -12.68 11.17
C PHE A 56 9.84 -13.24 10.93
N GLU A 57 9.09 -12.63 10.04
CA GLU A 57 7.75 -13.06 9.63
C GLU A 57 7.45 -12.54 8.21
N SER A 58 7.45 -13.43 7.24
CA SER A 58 7.15 -13.11 5.84
C SER A 58 5.72 -12.56 5.66
N ALA A 59 4.79 -12.94 6.54
CA ALA A 59 3.41 -12.47 6.52
C ALA A 59 3.26 -10.96 6.74
N CYS A 60 4.22 -10.30 7.40
CA CYS A 60 4.22 -8.84 7.52
C CYS A 60 4.39 -8.15 6.17
N THR A 61 5.09 -8.80 5.23
CA THR A 61 5.32 -8.28 3.88
C THR A 61 4.30 -8.81 2.88
N MET A 62 3.86 -10.06 3.02
CA MET A 62 2.99 -10.74 2.04
C MET A 62 1.51 -10.79 2.43
N GLY A 63 1.18 -10.50 3.69
CA GLY A 63 -0.18 -10.60 4.25
C GLY A 63 -0.45 -11.93 4.94
N ALA A 64 -1.26 -11.87 5.99
CA ALA A 64 -1.85 -13.03 6.67
C ALA A 64 -3.27 -12.67 7.15
N TYR A 65 -3.37 -11.89 8.24
CA TYR A 65 -4.66 -11.39 8.72
C TYR A 65 -5.27 -10.39 7.73
N HIS A 66 -4.53 -9.33 7.41
CA HIS A 66 -4.94 -8.34 6.42
C HIS A 66 -4.77 -8.88 4.99
N PRO A 67 -5.60 -8.43 4.04
CA PRO A 67 -5.47 -8.76 2.63
C PRO A 67 -4.35 -7.96 1.94
N LEU A 68 -3.20 -7.84 2.62
CA LEU A 68 -2.10 -6.94 2.28
C LEU A 68 -1.54 -7.17 0.87
N LEU A 69 -1.55 -8.42 0.38
CA LEU A 69 -1.15 -8.73 -0.99
C LEU A 69 -1.98 -7.97 -2.02
N PHE A 70 -3.30 -7.92 -1.82
CA PHE A 70 -4.23 -7.25 -2.73
C PHE A 70 -4.14 -5.73 -2.58
N GLU A 71 -3.91 -5.24 -1.37
CA GLU A 71 -3.62 -3.82 -1.13
C GLU A 71 -2.35 -3.38 -1.88
N LYS A 72 -1.29 -4.20 -1.88
CA LYS A 72 -0.07 -3.94 -2.65
C LYS A 72 -0.33 -3.98 -4.16
N ASN A 73 -1.14 -4.91 -4.65
CA ASN A 73 -1.54 -4.93 -6.06
C ASN A 73 -2.27 -3.65 -6.46
N MET A 74 -3.15 -3.13 -5.60
CA MET A 74 -3.83 -1.86 -5.83
C MET A 74 -2.86 -0.68 -5.87
N VAL A 75 -1.94 -0.58 -4.91
CA VAL A 75 -0.93 0.50 -4.89
C VAL A 75 -0.01 0.40 -6.12
N LYS A 76 0.41 -0.81 -6.51
CA LYS A 76 1.21 -1.03 -7.73
C LYS A 76 0.46 -0.61 -8.98
N HIS A 77 -0.84 -0.90 -9.07
CA HIS A 77 -1.67 -0.54 -10.21
C HIS A 77 -1.88 0.97 -10.35
N LEU A 78 -2.02 1.69 -9.23
CA LEU A 78 -2.24 3.13 -9.20
C LEU A 78 -0.94 3.95 -9.21
N ASN A 79 0.21 3.28 -9.19
CA ASN A 79 1.50 3.92 -9.07
C ASN A 79 1.88 4.74 -10.32
N LEU A 80 2.35 5.96 -10.10
CA LEU A 80 2.87 6.85 -11.15
C LEU A 80 4.41 6.83 -11.26
N SER A 81 5.12 6.25 -10.28
CA SER A 81 6.59 6.11 -10.32
C SER A 81 7.05 4.96 -11.21
N THR A 82 8.35 4.89 -11.49
CA THR A 82 8.94 3.81 -12.29
C THR A 82 9.14 2.53 -11.48
N ASP A 83 9.29 1.40 -12.18
CA ASP A 83 9.70 0.15 -11.53
C ASP A 83 11.10 0.24 -10.89
N GLU A 84 11.97 1.10 -11.44
CA GLU A 84 13.30 1.37 -10.89
C GLU A 84 13.21 2.12 -9.54
N ASP A 85 12.30 3.08 -9.41
CA ASP A 85 12.03 3.76 -8.14
C ASP A 85 11.54 2.77 -7.07
N ILE A 86 10.68 1.82 -7.45
CA ILE A 86 10.25 0.76 -6.53
C ILE A 86 11.44 -0.12 -6.17
N TYR A 87 12.21 -0.59 -7.15
CA TYR A 87 13.32 -1.52 -6.92
C TYR A 87 14.44 -0.90 -6.06
N LEU A 88 14.84 0.34 -6.34
CA LEU A 88 15.95 0.99 -5.66
C LEU A 88 15.55 1.66 -4.34
N LEU A 89 14.37 2.28 -4.29
CA LEU A 89 13.95 3.16 -3.19
C LEU A 89 12.75 2.63 -2.40
N GLY A 90 12.06 1.60 -2.90
CA GLY A 90 10.80 1.15 -2.33
C GLY A 90 9.70 2.20 -2.45
N LYS A 91 9.79 3.09 -3.46
CA LYS A 91 8.95 4.27 -3.58
C LYS A 91 7.84 4.08 -4.60
N ALA A 92 6.58 4.23 -4.13
CA ALA A 92 5.42 4.42 -4.98
C ALA A 92 4.89 5.86 -4.85
N ILE A 93 4.33 6.41 -5.93
CA ILE A 93 3.72 7.74 -5.99
C ILE A 93 2.28 7.58 -6.43
N LEU A 94 1.33 7.99 -5.58
CA LEU A 94 -0.09 8.05 -5.90
C LEU A 94 -0.55 9.52 -5.98
N PRO A 95 -1.44 9.87 -6.92
CA PRO A 95 -2.05 11.19 -6.95
C PRO A 95 -3.08 11.33 -5.81
N GLY A 96 -3.14 12.53 -5.26
CA GLY A 96 -4.20 12.93 -4.33
C GLY A 96 -5.55 13.05 -5.01
N PHE A 97 -6.63 12.78 -4.29
CA PHE A 97 -7.99 12.84 -4.83
C PHE A 97 -8.33 14.22 -5.43
N ARG A 98 -7.76 15.31 -4.88
CA ARG A 98 -7.94 16.67 -5.42
C ARG A 98 -7.48 16.82 -6.88
N THR A 99 -6.52 15.99 -7.30
CA THR A 99 -5.93 16.03 -8.65
C THR A 99 -6.59 15.08 -9.64
N ILE A 100 -7.44 14.16 -9.18
CA ILE A 100 -8.12 13.18 -10.02
C ILE A 100 -9.28 13.85 -10.77
N ARG A 101 -9.41 13.54 -12.06
CA ARG A 101 -10.54 13.97 -12.89
C ARG A 101 -11.40 12.78 -13.26
N CYS A 102 -12.69 12.84 -12.94
CA CYS A 102 -13.67 11.81 -13.29
C CYS A 102 -14.62 12.37 -14.36
N GLY A 103 -14.62 11.79 -15.57
CA GLY A 103 -15.53 12.15 -16.66
C GLY A 103 -15.11 13.38 -17.48
N ALA A 104 -15.21 13.23 -18.80
CA ALA A 104 -15.45 14.32 -19.73
C ALA A 104 -16.96 14.35 -20.03
#